data_AF-A0A151TDY3-F1
#
_entry.id   AF-A0A151TDY3-F1
#
_cell.length_a   1.000
_cell.length_b   1.000
_cell.length_c   1.000
_cell.angle_alpha   90.00
_cell.angle_beta   90.00
_cell.angle_gamma   90.00
#
_symmetry.space_group_name_H-M   'P 1'
#
loop_
_entity.id
_entity.type
_entity.pdbx_description
1 polymer ?
#
loop_
_entity_poly.entity_id
_entity_poly.type
_entity_poly.pdbx_seq_one_letter_code
_entity_poly.pdbx_strand_id
1 'polypeptide(L)'
;MKFPGHDGKIISIRANQQVARQCYAESLETVSPSEQRKNDLTALAHTDHEKIIDLDPRSDTHDERPSTVDELDDLQIGKLPGQTTNISRQLTPELRQRLQAEILKNADLFAWSSADMPGIDADFICHRLAIHKEAKPVAQRKRKVGGERREAVIVETQKLLNAGFIREVRYTTWMVNVVLVKKHSGKWRMCVDYTDLNKACPKDSYPLPSIDRATYQRLMDKVFHHQIGRNLEVYVDDMVVKTISATDHASDLAEVFA
;
A
#
# COMPACT_ATOMS: atom_id res chain seq x y z
N MET A 1 -6.57 10.59 -8.93
CA MET A 1 -6.39 11.17 -7.58
C MET A 1 -7.62 11.97 -7.21
N LYS A 2 -7.94 12.03 -5.91
CA LYS A 2 -9.11 12.71 -5.36
C LYS A 2 -8.63 13.90 -4.54
N PHE A 3 -9.14 15.09 -4.83
CA PHE A 3 -8.74 16.34 -4.18
C PHE A 3 -9.96 17.10 -3.67
N PRO A 4 -9.84 17.87 -2.58
CA PRO A 4 -10.91 18.76 -2.16
C PRO A 4 -10.97 19.94 -3.15
N GLY A 5 -12.14 20.13 -3.77
CA GLY A 5 -12.43 21.29 -4.60
C GLY A 5 -12.68 22.54 -3.76
N HIS A 6 -12.66 23.71 -4.40
CA HIS A 6 -12.89 25.00 -3.75
C HIS A 6 -14.27 25.13 -3.08
N ASP A 7 -15.24 24.29 -3.47
CA ASP A 7 -16.58 24.19 -2.89
C ASP A 7 -16.71 23.08 -1.82
N GLY A 8 -15.59 22.46 -1.40
CA GLY A 8 -15.55 21.35 -0.46
C GLY A 8 -15.97 20.00 -1.06
N LYS A 9 -16.33 19.94 -2.35
CA LYS A 9 -16.63 18.67 -3.03
C LYS A 9 -15.34 18.00 -3.48
N ILE A 10 -15.29 16.68 -3.36
CA ILE A 10 -14.13 15.92 -3.82
C ILE A 10 -14.15 15.84 -5.36
N ILE A 11 -13.12 16.40 -5.98
CA ILE A 11 -12.87 16.35 -7.43
C ILE A 11 -11.96 15.16 -7.72
N SER A 12 -12.29 14.38 -8.76
CA SER A 12 -11.48 13.26 -9.22
C SER A 12 -10.72 13.63 -10.50
N ILE A 13 -9.39 13.63 -10.43
CA ILE A 13 -8.50 13.91 -11.57
C ILE A 13 -7.86 12.60 -12.06
N ARG A 14 -7.86 12.39 -13.38
CA ARG A 14 -7.21 11.24 -14.04
C ARG A 14 -5.86 11.68 -14.60
N ALA A 15 -4.80 10.98 -14.23
CA ALA A 15 -3.44 11.25 -14.69
C ALA A 15 -2.66 9.93 -14.85
N ASN A 16 -1.51 9.97 -15.52
CA ASN A 16 -0.61 8.81 -15.62
C ASN A 16 0.06 8.53 -14.26
N GLN A 17 0.73 7.37 -14.13
CA GLN A 17 1.33 6.93 -12.86
C GLN A 17 2.43 7.87 -12.36
N GLN A 18 3.23 8.45 -13.25
CA GLN A 18 4.31 9.36 -12.88
C GLN A 18 3.76 10.65 -12.27
N VAL A 19 2.77 11.27 -12.93
CA VAL A 19 2.09 12.46 -12.43
C VAL A 19 1.37 12.16 -11.11
N ALA A 20 0.75 10.99 -10.98
CA ALA A 20 0.11 10.58 -9.73
C ALA A 20 1.12 10.43 -8.57
N ARG A 21 2.33 9.94 -8.83
CA ARG A 21 3.41 9.87 -7.83
C ARG A 21 3.90 11.25 -7.44
N GLN A 22 4.11 12.11 -8.42
CA GLN A 22 4.61 13.46 -8.17
C GLN A 22 3.63 14.24 -7.28
N CYS A 23 2.34 14.23 -7.59
CA CYS A 23 1.36 14.91 -6.73
C CYS A 23 1.23 14.28 -5.33
N TYR A 24 1.50 12.98 -5.18
CA TYR A 24 1.56 12.33 -3.86
C TYR A 24 2.79 12.80 -3.06
N ALA A 25 3.94 12.97 -3.71
CA ALA A 25 5.12 13.53 -3.05
C ALA A 25 4.89 15.01 -2.68
N GLU A 26 4.34 15.80 -3.61
CA GLU A 26 4.01 17.21 -3.38
C GLU A 26 2.94 17.39 -2.29
N SER A 27 2.00 16.45 -2.11
CA SER A 27 1.00 16.52 -1.03
C SER A 27 1.60 16.26 0.36
N LEU A 28 2.77 15.63 0.43
CA LEU A 28 3.53 15.37 1.64
C LEU A 28 4.46 16.55 2.00
N GLU A 29 4.82 17.39 1.04
CA GLU A 29 5.59 18.60 1.28
C GLU A 29 4.70 19.71 1.84
N THR A 30 4.94 20.12 3.09
CA THR A 30 4.23 21.23 3.71
C THR A 30 4.69 22.56 3.09
N VAL A 31 4.07 22.99 1.99
CA VAL A 31 4.35 24.32 1.42
C VAL A 31 3.76 25.40 2.32
N SER A 32 4.59 26.36 2.69
CA SER A 32 4.20 27.51 3.51
C SER A 32 3.16 28.37 2.76
N PRO A 33 2.15 28.98 3.44
CA PRO A 33 1.11 29.79 2.79
C PRO A 33 1.63 31.01 1.99
N SER A 34 2.91 31.37 2.13
CA SER A 34 3.55 32.49 1.44
C SER A 34 3.92 32.22 -0.03
N GLU A 35 3.92 30.96 -0.49
CA GLU A 35 4.35 30.61 -1.86
C GLU A 35 3.19 30.33 -2.83
N GLN A 36 1.96 30.22 -2.32
CA GLN A 36 0.76 29.95 -3.13
C GLN A 36 0.40 31.07 -4.12
N ARG A 37 1.07 32.23 -4.09
CA ARG A 37 0.76 33.36 -4.99
C ARG A 37 1.65 33.49 -6.24
N LYS A 38 2.58 32.57 -6.51
CA LYS A 38 3.49 32.70 -7.67
C LYS A 38 3.41 31.62 -8.75
N ASN A 39 2.68 30.52 -8.55
CA ASN A 39 2.74 29.39 -9.49
C ASN A 39 1.60 29.31 -10.50
N ASP A 40 0.68 30.28 -10.55
CA ASP A 40 -0.51 30.21 -11.41
C ASP A 40 -0.28 30.39 -12.92
N LEU A 41 0.94 30.56 -13.42
CA LEU A 41 1.14 30.96 -14.83
C LEU A 41 2.21 30.25 -15.68
N THR A 42 2.91 29.23 -15.20
CA THR A 42 3.95 28.58 -16.04
C THR A 42 4.13 27.10 -15.78
N ALA A 43 3.37 26.26 -16.49
CA ALA A 43 3.76 24.87 -16.76
C ALA A 43 2.99 24.29 -17.97
N LEU A 44 3.04 25.01 -19.10
CA LEU A 44 2.66 24.50 -20.41
C LEU A 44 3.83 24.75 -21.35
N ALA A 45 4.90 23.97 -21.22
CA ALA A 45 5.87 23.70 -22.30
C ALA A 45 6.98 22.79 -21.79
N HIS A 46 7.10 21.63 -22.45
CA HIS A 46 8.32 20.88 -22.80
C HIS A 46 8.08 19.37 -22.68
N THR A 47 7.47 18.85 -23.73
CA THR A 47 7.72 17.49 -24.21
C THR A 47 9.16 17.40 -24.68
N ASP A 48 9.97 16.56 -24.05
CA ASP A 48 11.11 15.93 -24.71
C ASP A 48 11.11 14.43 -24.41
N HIS A 49 11.09 13.67 -25.50
CA HIS A 49 11.28 12.23 -25.54
C HIS A 49 12.71 11.88 -25.13
N GLU A 50 12.91 11.05 -24.10
CA GLU A 50 13.93 10.00 -24.12
C GLU A 50 13.69 8.93 -23.02
N LYS A 51 13.89 7.67 -23.42
CA LYS A 51 14.01 6.42 -22.63
C LYS A 51 12.72 5.85 -22.05
N ILE A 52 12.12 4.95 -22.85
CA ILE A 52 11.26 3.86 -22.39
C ILE A 52 12.13 2.94 -21.53
N ILE A 53 12.08 3.12 -20.21
CA ILE A 53 12.72 2.24 -19.24
C ILE A 53 11.63 1.34 -18.66
N ASP A 54 11.98 0.06 -18.62
CA ASP A 54 11.19 -1.11 -18.26
C ASP A 54 10.31 -0.92 -17.02
N LEU A 55 9.00 -1.18 -17.18
CA LEU A 55 7.94 -1.00 -16.20
C LEU A 55 7.80 -2.25 -15.30
N ASP A 56 8.88 -2.68 -14.65
CA ASP A 56 8.79 -3.72 -13.61
C ASP A 56 8.54 -3.07 -12.23
N PRO A 57 7.34 -3.20 -11.63
CA PRO A 57 7.05 -2.68 -10.30
C PRO A 57 7.79 -3.40 -9.17
N ARG A 58 8.69 -4.34 -9.48
CA ARG A 58 9.59 -5.01 -8.53
C ARG A 58 10.99 -4.41 -8.51
N SER A 59 11.31 -3.46 -9.38
CA SER A 59 12.55 -2.69 -9.24
C SER A 59 12.36 -1.67 -8.13
N ASP A 60 12.91 -1.96 -6.95
CA ASP A 60 13.02 -1.04 -5.80
C ASP A 60 13.84 0.24 -6.14
N THR A 61 14.26 0.44 -7.39
CA THR A 61 15.07 1.58 -7.87
C THR A 61 14.30 2.90 -8.01
N HIS A 62 13.00 2.95 -7.70
CA HIS A 62 12.21 4.18 -7.71
C HIS A 62 11.31 4.37 -6.46
N ASP A 63 11.55 3.60 -5.39
CA ASP A 63 10.92 3.82 -4.09
C ASP A 63 11.76 4.85 -3.28
N GLU A 64 12.02 6.03 -3.84
CA GLU A 64 12.32 7.20 -3.00
C GLU A 64 11.03 7.57 -2.29
N ARG A 65 10.73 6.80 -1.24
CA ARG A 65 9.76 7.20 -0.23
C ARG A 65 10.24 8.52 0.33
N PRO A 66 9.37 9.54 0.47
CA PRO A 66 9.73 10.76 1.16
C PRO A 66 10.29 10.39 2.52
N SER A 67 11.59 10.62 2.70
CA SER A 67 12.23 10.44 3.99
C SER A 67 11.68 11.52 4.91
N THR A 68 11.21 11.12 6.09
CA THR A 68 10.89 12.08 7.14
C THR A 68 12.11 12.96 7.39
N VAL A 69 11.96 14.26 7.21
CA VAL A 69 13.01 15.27 7.43
C VAL A 69 13.32 15.43 8.93
N ASP A 70 12.45 14.90 9.80
CA ASP A 70 12.48 15.10 11.24
C ASP A 70 13.17 13.97 12.02
N GLU A 71 13.78 14.34 13.15
CA GLU A 71 14.17 13.38 14.18
C GLU A 71 12.93 12.70 14.79
N LEU A 72 12.94 11.36 14.81
CA LEU A 72 11.86 10.53 15.31
C LEU A 72 12.22 9.90 16.66
N ASP A 73 11.21 9.73 17.51
CA ASP A 73 11.26 8.88 18.71
C ASP A 73 10.45 7.61 18.52
N ASP A 74 10.87 6.55 19.20
CA ASP A 74 10.11 5.31 19.31
C ASP A 74 8.97 5.47 20.33
N LEU A 75 7.75 5.15 19.89
CA LEU A 75 6.58 4.98 20.72
C LEU A 75 6.26 3.48 20.84
N GLN A 76 6.37 2.95 22.05
CA GLN A 76 5.99 1.58 22.35
C GLN A 76 4.46 1.42 22.32
N ILE A 77 3.96 0.62 21.38
CA ILE A 77 2.52 0.31 21.24
C ILE A 77 2.23 -1.06 21.87
N GLY A 78 2.98 -2.07 21.44
CA GLY A 78 2.73 -3.44 21.85
C GLY A 78 3.33 -3.77 23.21
N LYS A 79 3.10 -5.00 23.69
CA LYS A 79 3.62 -5.47 24.99
C LYS A 79 5.08 -5.92 24.93
N LEU A 80 5.56 -6.31 23.75
CA LEU A 80 6.90 -6.86 23.55
C LEU A 80 7.89 -5.80 23.08
N PRO A 81 9.18 -5.92 23.46
CA PRO A 81 10.23 -5.04 22.95
C PRO A 81 10.31 -5.15 21.43
N GLY A 82 10.32 -4.00 20.74
CA GLY A 82 10.31 -3.89 19.28
C GLY A 82 8.94 -3.75 18.64
N GLN A 83 7.86 -3.77 19.43
CA GLN A 83 6.51 -3.40 18.98
C GLN A 83 6.30 -1.89 19.07
N THR A 84 7.11 -1.13 18.33
CA THR A 84 7.15 0.34 18.35
C THR A 84 6.64 0.93 17.03
N THR A 85 6.17 2.17 17.10
CA THR A 85 6.00 3.07 15.95
C THR A 85 6.85 4.31 16.14
N ASN A 86 7.00 5.11 15.09
CA ASN A 86 7.77 6.35 15.16
C ASN A 86 6.86 7.56 15.34
N ILE A 87 7.32 8.54 16.13
CA ILE A 87 6.65 9.82 16.32
C ILE A 87 7.67 10.97 16.29
N SER A 88 7.36 12.07 15.60
CA SER A 88 8.31 13.20 15.47
C SER A 88 8.60 13.86 16.83
N ARG A 89 9.87 14.24 17.03
CA ARG A 89 10.34 15.02 18.18
C ARG A 89 9.90 16.47 18.16
N GLN A 90 9.61 17.00 16.97
CA GLN A 90 9.30 18.42 16.79
C GLN A 90 7.82 18.75 17.07
N LEU A 91 7.01 17.74 17.42
CA LEU A 91 5.61 17.95 17.81
C LEU A 91 5.52 18.69 19.14
N THR A 92 4.54 19.58 19.26
CA THR A 92 4.23 20.22 20.54
C THR A 92 3.86 19.16 21.59
N PRO A 93 4.23 19.34 22.88
CA PRO A 93 3.97 18.35 23.92
C PRO A 93 2.48 17.95 24.01
N GLU A 94 1.58 18.92 23.84
CA GLU A 94 0.13 18.70 23.90
C GLU A 94 -0.36 17.84 22.73
N LEU A 95 0.10 18.12 21.50
CA LEU A 95 -0.29 17.34 20.33
C LEU A 95 0.31 15.94 20.39
N ARG A 96 1.58 15.83 20.78
CA ARG A 96 2.25 14.55 20.95
C ARG A 96 1.50 13.66 21.93
N GLN A 97 1.11 14.18 23.08
CA GLN A 97 0.33 13.43 24.07
C GLN A 97 -1.02 12.96 23.52
N ARG A 98 -1.74 13.82 22.78
CA ARG A 98 -3.02 13.44 22.16
C ARG A 98 -2.86 12.34 21.11
N LEU A 99 -1.84 12.44 20.25
CA LEU A 99 -1.56 11.41 19.24
C LEU A 99 -1.16 10.09 19.88
N GLN A 100 -0.29 10.12 20.89
CA GLN A 100 0.08 8.93 21.65
C GLN A 100 -1.14 8.27 22.29
N ALA A 101 -2.04 9.06 22.88
CA ALA A 101 -3.26 8.53 23.49
C ALA A 101 -4.17 7.83 22.47
N GLU A 102 -4.39 8.42 21.30
CA GLU A 102 -5.22 7.79 20.25
C GLU A 102 -4.56 6.55 19.63
N ILE A 103 -3.24 6.56 19.42
CA ILE A 103 -2.50 5.38 18.92
C ILE A 103 -2.60 4.23 19.93
N LEU A 104 -2.36 4.51 21.22
CA LEU A 104 -2.39 3.48 22.27
C LEU A 104 -3.81 2.96 22.54
N LYS A 105 -4.81 3.82 22.40
CA LYS A 105 -6.22 3.44 22.53
C LYS A 105 -6.67 2.45 21.45
N ASN A 106 -6.09 2.54 20.26
CA ASN A 106 -6.36 1.65 19.12
C ASN A 106 -5.20 0.67 18.86
N ALA A 107 -4.46 0.28 19.92
CA ALA A 107 -3.31 -0.61 19.82
C ALA A 107 -3.63 -1.99 19.23
N ASP A 108 -4.90 -2.42 19.29
CA ASP A 108 -5.43 -3.65 18.72
C ASP A 108 -5.53 -3.64 17.19
N LEU A 109 -5.54 -2.46 16.56
CA LEU A 109 -5.50 -2.33 15.10
C LEU A 109 -4.11 -2.60 14.51
N PHE A 110 -3.07 -2.62 15.34
CA PHE A 110 -1.68 -2.82 14.89
C PHE A 110 -1.33 -4.31 14.87
N ALA A 111 -0.93 -4.79 13.69
CA ALA A 111 -0.48 -6.15 13.49
C ALA A 111 1.05 -6.27 13.63
N TRP A 112 1.50 -7.29 14.39
CA TRP A 112 2.93 -7.57 14.58
C TRP A 112 3.36 -8.87 13.89
N SER A 113 2.37 -9.69 13.53
CA SER A 113 2.53 -10.93 12.80
C SER A 113 1.41 -11.11 11.78
N SER A 114 1.59 -12.03 10.85
CA SER A 114 0.54 -12.39 9.88
C SER A 114 -0.72 -12.96 10.53
N ALA A 115 -0.64 -13.47 11.77
CA ALA A 115 -1.79 -14.03 12.48
C ALA A 115 -2.73 -12.94 13.05
N ASP A 116 -2.24 -11.71 13.19
CA ASP A 116 -3.01 -10.58 13.74
C ASP A 116 -3.93 -9.92 12.68
N MET A 117 -3.87 -10.39 11.43
CA MET A 117 -4.67 -9.88 10.32
C MET A 117 -5.72 -10.94 9.93
N PRO A 118 -6.92 -10.94 10.54
CA PRO A 118 -7.95 -11.97 10.31
C PRO A 118 -8.53 -11.98 8.88
N GLY A 119 -8.08 -11.07 8.01
CA GLY A 119 -8.61 -10.88 6.66
C GLY A 119 -9.86 -10.01 6.66
N ILE A 120 -10.40 -9.79 5.47
CA ILE A 120 -11.62 -9.01 5.24
C ILE A 120 -12.71 -9.97 4.77
N ASP A 121 -13.93 -9.75 5.24
CA ASP A 121 -15.08 -10.56 4.83
C ASP A 121 -15.24 -10.56 3.30
N ALA A 122 -15.36 -11.76 2.72
CA ALA A 122 -15.50 -11.95 1.28
C ALA A 122 -16.80 -11.34 0.73
N ASP A 123 -17.85 -11.22 1.55
CA ASP A 123 -19.10 -10.57 1.16
C ASP A 123 -18.94 -9.04 1.12
N PHE A 124 -18.01 -8.50 1.91
CA PHE A 124 -17.68 -7.08 1.88
C PHE A 124 -16.87 -6.70 0.64
N ILE A 125 -15.77 -7.41 0.40
CA ILE A 125 -15.00 -7.34 -0.85
C ILE A 125 -14.25 -8.65 -1.09
N CYS A 126 -14.24 -9.10 -2.33
CA CYS A 126 -13.48 -10.28 -2.74
C CYS A 126 -12.77 -10.02 -4.06
N HIS A 127 -11.48 -10.36 -4.12
CA HIS A 127 -10.76 -10.36 -5.39
C HIS A 127 -11.17 -11.57 -6.23
N ARG A 128 -11.97 -11.34 -7.28
CA ARG A 128 -12.39 -12.38 -8.22
C ARG A 128 -11.63 -12.26 -9.53
N LEU A 129 -10.80 -13.26 -9.83
CA LEU A 129 -10.09 -13.36 -11.11
C LEU A 129 -11.06 -13.67 -12.25
N ALA A 130 -11.14 -12.77 -13.22
CA ALA A 130 -11.96 -12.93 -14.43
C ALA A 130 -11.20 -13.72 -15.50
N ILE A 131 -10.96 -15.02 -15.31
CA ILE A 131 -10.20 -15.82 -16.29
C ILE A 131 -10.98 -15.89 -17.63
N HIS A 132 -10.30 -15.61 -18.74
CA HIS A 132 -10.86 -15.79 -20.10
C HIS A 132 -11.37 -17.23 -20.28
N LYS A 133 -12.58 -17.39 -20.82
CA LYS A 133 -13.23 -18.71 -20.94
C LYS A 133 -12.44 -19.67 -21.82
N GLU A 134 -11.71 -19.13 -22.80
CA GLU A 134 -10.90 -19.85 -23.76
C GLU A 134 -9.46 -20.09 -23.26
N ALA A 135 -9.07 -19.50 -22.13
CA ALA A 135 -7.72 -19.65 -21.59
C ALA A 135 -7.49 -21.07 -21.08
N LYS A 136 -6.40 -21.68 -21.54
CA LYS A 136 -5.98 -23.01 -21.10
C LYS A 136 -5.23 -22.91 -19.77
N PRO A 137 -5.62 -23.66 -18.74
CA PRO A 137 -4.88 -23.71 -17.48
C PRO A 137 -3.44 -24.17 -17.68
N VAL A 138 -2.53 -23.52 -16.95
CA VAL A 138 -1.12 -23.90 -16.92
C VAL A 138 -0.80 -24.58 -15.60
N ALA A 139 -0.36 -25.83 -15.67
CA ALA A 139 0.14 -26.61 -14.53
C ALA A 139 1.64 -26.86 -14.68
N GLN A 140 2.44 -26.03 -14.02
CA GLN A 140 3.89 -26.15 -14.05
C GLN A 140 4.35 -27.38 -13.26
N ARG A 141 5.32 -28.11 -13.81
CA ARG A 141 5.99 -29.21 -13.09
C ARG A 141 6.78 -28.65 -11.90
N LYS A 142 6.72 -29.35 -10.76
CA LYS A 142 7.48 -29.00 -9.56
C LYS A 142 8.98 -28.98 -9.86
N ARG A 143 9.63 -27.84 -9.61
CA ARG A 143 11.09 -27.71 -9.76
C ARG A 143 11.84 -28.32 -8.57
N LYS A 144 13.07 -28.79 -8.81
CA LYS A 144 13.99 -29.17 -7.74
C LYS A 144 14.51 -27.90 -7.09
N VAL A 145 14.24 -27.73 -5.81
CA VAL A 145 14.79 -26.67 -4.96
C VAL A 145 15.88 -27.24 -4.05
N GLY A 146 17.00 -26.53 -3.94
CA GLY A 146 18.09 -26.86 -3.00
C GLY A 146 17.60 -26.79 -1.55
N GLY A 147 18.35 -27.41 -0.62
CA GLY A 147 17.98 -27.53 0.79
C GLY A 147 17.58 -26.20 1.41
N GLU A 148 18.52 -25.27 1.55
CA GLU A 148 18.27 -23.96 2.18
C GLU A 148 16.99 -23.24 1.67
N ARG A 149 16.77 -23.28 0.35
CA ARG A 149 15.58 -22.72 -0.29
C ARG A 149 14.31 -23.48 0.07
N ARG A 150 14.36 -24.81 0.11
CA ARG A 150 13.23 -25.65 0.51
C ARG A 150 12.81 -25.38 1.95
N GLU A 151 13.77 -25.31 2.86
CA GLU A 151 13.49 -25.02 4.27
C GLU A 151 12.83 -23.65 4.42
N ALA A 152 13.33 -22.62 3.70
CA ALA A 152 12.70 -21.31 3.69
C ALA A 152 11.24 -21.34 3.16
N VAL A 153 10.97 -22.11 2.10
CA VAL A 153 9.62 -22.29 1.57
C VAL A 153 8.71 -22.98 2.58
N ILE A 154 9.18 -24.04 3.25
CA ILE A 154 8.38 -24.76 4.25
C ILE A 154 8.02 -23.84 5.40
N VAL A 155 9.00 -23.12 5.96
CA VAL A 155 8.77 -22.19 7.07
C VAL A 155 7.77 -21.11 6.70
N GLU A 156 7.91 -20.50 5.52
CA GLU A 156 7.00 -19.43 5.11
C GLU A 156 5.60 -19.95 4.76
N THR A 157 5.50 -21.11 4.10
CA THR A 157 4.22 -21.77 3.80
C THR A 157 3.47 -22.12 5.08
N GLN A 158 4.17 -22.62 6.10
CA GLN A 158 3.55 -22.96 7.38
C GLN A 158 2.99 -21.72 8.10
N LYS A 159 3.67 -20.58 8.02
CA LYS A 159 3.14 -19.32 8.58
C LYS A 159 1.85 -18.89 7.88
N LEU A 160 1.82 -18.95 6.56
CA LEU A 160 0.63 -18.61 5.77
C LEU A 160 -0.53 -19.57 6.06
N LEU A 161 -0.25 -20.86 6.24
CA LEU A 161 -1.24 -21.86 6.64
C LEU A 161 -1.79 -21.58 8.04
N ASN A 162 -0.91 -21.33 9.01
CA ASN A 162 -1.31 -21.04 10.39
C ASN A 162 -2.10 -19.74 10.51
N ALA A 163 -1.79 -18.74 9.68
CA ALA A 163 -2.54 -17.49 9.59
C ALA A 163 -3.87 -17.63 8.80
N GLY A 164 -4.13 -18.80 8.18
CA GLY A 164 -5.34 -19.02 7.39
C GLY A 164 -5.35 -18.33 6.02
N PHE A 165 -4.24 -17.74 5.57
CA PHE A 165 -4.14 -17.05 4.27
C PHE A 165 -4.14 -18.02 3.08
N ILE A 166 -3.67 -19.25 3.30
CA ILE A 166 -3.68 -20.31 2.30
C ILE A 166 -4.27 -21.58 2.90
N ARG A 167 -4.74 -22.47 2.02
CA ARG A 167 -5.30 -23.78 2.38
C ARG A 167 -4.88 -24.84 1.38
N GLU A 168 -4.86 -26.09 1.81
CA GLU A 168 -4.57 -27.22 0.92
C GLU A 168 -5.71 -27.42 -0.11
N VAL A 169 -5.35 -27.73 -1.35
CA VAL A 169 -6.28 -28.04 -2.44
C VAL A 169 -5.79 -29.29 -3.17
N ARG A 170 -6.67 -30.28 -3.35
CA ARG A 170 -6.31 -31.60 -3.92
C ARG A 170 -6.41 -31.70 -5.44
N TYR A 171 -7.24 -30.88 -6.09
CA TYR A 171 -7.56 -30.99 -7.51
C TYR A 171 -7.44 -29.63 -8.21
N THR A 172 -6.22 -29.10 -8.30
CA THR A 172 -5.96 -27.82 -8.96
C THR A 172 -5.70 -28.00 -10.45
N THR A 173 -6.30 -27.13 -11.26
CA THR A 173 -6.05 -27.04 -12.71
C THR A 173 -4.90 -26.10 -13.04
N TRP A 174 -4.69 -25.09 -12.19
CA TRP A 174 -3.57 -24.16 -12.25
C TRP A 174 -2.52 -24.53 -11.20
N MET A 175 -1.27 -24.64 -11.61
CA MET A 175 -0.14 -24.83 -10.69
C MET A 175 1.03 -23.97 -11.11
N VAL A 176 1.54 -23.20 -10.15
CA VAL A 176 2.66 -22.29 -10.33
C VAL A 176 3.74 -22.65 -9.32
N ASN A 177 5.01 -22.64 -9.75
CA ASN A 177 6.12 -22.82 -8.83
C ASN A 177 6.35 -21.56 -7.99
N VAL A 178 6.72 -21.77 -6.74
CA VAL A 178 7.19 -20.71 -5.85
C VAL A 178 8.62 -20.31 -6.23
N VAL A 179 8.87 -19.00 -6.25
CA VAL A 179 10.18 -18.38 -6.50
C VAL A 179 10.66 -17.74 -5.21
N LEU A 180 11.95 -17.85 -4.92
CA LEU A 180 12.57 -17.17 -3.79
C LEU A 180 13.46 -16.04 -4.27
N VAL A 181 13.29 -14.88 -3.66
CA VAL A 181 14.11 -13.68 -3.90
C VAL A 181 14.75 -13.27 -2.58
N LYS A 182 16.03 -12.88 -2.59
CA LYS A 182 16.66 -12.29 -1.40
C LYS A 182 16.29 -10.82 -1.32
N LYS A 183 15.83 -10.38 -0.15
CA LYS A 183 15.71 -8.95 0.16
C LYS A 183 17.11 -8.34 0.35
N HIS A 184 17.22 -7.02 0.30
CA HIS A 184 18.44 -6.27 0.65
C HIS A 184 18.96 -6.62 2.06
N SER A 185 18.04 -6.89 2.99
CA SER A 185 18.33 -7.39 4.35
C SER A 185 18.95 -8.79 4.40
N GLY A 186 19.10 -9.49 3.28
CA GLY A 186 19.59 -10.87 3.21
C GLY A 186 18.51 -11.95 3.46
N LYS A 187 17.34 -11.57 3.97
CA LYS A 187 16.23 -12.50 4.24
C LYS A 187 15.57 -12.99 2.94
N TRP A 188 15.19 -14.27 2.90
CA TRP A 188 14.40 -14.85 1.81
C TRP A 188 12.97 -14.28 1.80
N ARG A 189 12.45 -13.94 0.61
CA ARG A 189 11.06 -13.59 0.34
C ARG A 189 10.47 -14.62 -0.62
N MET A 190 9.37 -15.23 -0.21
CA MET A 190 8.61 -16.17 -1.02
C MET A 190 7.69 -15.41 -1.99
N CYS A 191 7.81 -15.69 -3.28
CA CYS A 191 7.03 -15.07 -4.34
C CYS A 191 6.32 -16.15 -5.17
N VAL A 192 5.12 -15.85 -5.65
CA VAL A 192 4.40 -16.71 -6.60
C VAL A 192 4.40 -16.01 -7.96
N ASP A 193 4.82 -16.72 -9.00
CA ASP A 193 4.90 -16.18 -10.35
C ASP A 193 3.57 -16.32 -11.10
N TYR A 194 2.67 -15.36 -10.90
CA TYR A 194 1.36 -15.35 -11.57
C TYR A 194 1.42 -14.97 -13.05
N THR A 195 2.57 -14.93 -13.72
CA THR A 195 2.69 -14.48 -15.12
C THR A 195 1.71 -15.18 -16.06
N ASP A 196 1.61 -16.51 -16.02
CA ASP A 196 0.71 -17.26 -16.91
C ASP A 196 -0.78 -17.07 -16.54
N LEU A 197 -1.07 -16.92 -15.25
CA LEU A 197 -2.42 -16.63 -14.75
C LEU A 197 -2.86 -15.21 -15.15
N ASN A 198 -1.95 -14.24 -15.04
CA ASN A 198 -2.17 -12.84 -15.38
C ASN A 198 -2.39 -12.65 -16.89
N LYS A 199 -1.72 -13.43 -17.74
CA LYS A 199 -1.99 -13.48 -19.20
C LYS A 199 -3.41 -13.98 -19.51
N ALA A 200 -3.93 -14.88 -18.67
CA ALA A 200 -5.25 -15.46 -18.84
C ALA A 200 -6.39 -14.57 -18.30
N CYS A 201 -6.07 -13.49 -17.58
CA CYS A 201 -7.03 -12.52 -17.10
C CYS A 201 -7.04 -11.30 -18.04
N PRO A 202 -8.21 -10.79 -18.46
CA PRO A 202 -8.29 -9.50 -19.12
C PRO A 202 -7.80 -8.44 -18.14
N LYS A 203 -7.09 -7.43 -18.67
CA LYS A 203 -6.69 -6.28 -17.86
C LYS A 203 -7.96 -5.56 -17.42
N ASP A 204 -8.26 -5.57 -16.12
CA ASP A 204 -9.33 -4.76 -15.55
C ASP A 204 -9.05 -3.29 -15.88
N SER A 205 -9.99 -2.63 -16.54
CA SER A 205 -9.89 -1.22 -16.94
C SER A 205 -10.17 -0.27 -15.77
N TYR A 206 -9.80 -0.66 -14.55
CA TYR A 206 -9.68 0.29 -13.47
C TYR A 206 -8.52 1.24 -13.81
N PRO A 207 -8.58 2.54 -13.46
CA PRO A 207 -7.59 3.54 -13.87
C PRO A 207 -6.18 3.34 -13.27
N LEU A 208 -5.84 2.14 -12.80
CA LEU A 208 -4.55 1.77 -12.22
C LEU A 208 -4.01 0.51 -12.94
N PRO A 209 -2.69 0.44 -13.23
CA PRO A 209 -2.09 -0.56 -14.11
C PRO A 209 -2.04 -2.02 -13.58
N SER A 210 -2.62 -2.36 -12.42
CA SER A 210 -2.64 -3.75 -11.91
C SER A 210 -4.00 -4.15 -11.30
N ILE A 211 -4.36 -5.42 -11.49
CA ILE A 211 -5.64 -6.03 -11.08
C ILE A 211 -5.76 -6.13 -9.55
N ASP A 212 -4.67 -6.47 -8.86
CA ASP A 212 -4.63 -6.51 -7.39
C ASP A 212 -4.77 -5.09 -6.80
N ARG A 213 -4.09 -4.12 -7.42
CA ARG A 213 -4.14 -2.70 -7.05
C ARG A 213 -5.54 -2.10 -7.19
N ALA A 214 -6.33 -2.61 -8.14
CA ALA A 214 -7.72 -2.20 -8.29
C ALA A 214 -8.60 -2.66 -7.12
N THR A 215 -8.35 -3.84 -6.54
CA THR A 215 -9.19 -4.37 -5.45
C THR A 215 -8.92 -3.65 -4.14
N TYR A 216 -7.65 -3.41 -3.81
CA TYR A 216 -7.30 -2.56 -2.66
C TYR A 216 -7.89 -1.16 -2.79
N GLN A 217 -7.76 -0.52 -3.95
CA GLN A 217 -8.32 0.82 -4.14
C GLN A 217 -9.84 0.81 -4.00
N ARG A 218 -10.55 -0.20 -4.52
CA ARG A 218 -12.00 -0.37 -4.34
C ARG A 218 -12.40 -0.57 -2.88
N LEU A 219 -11.61 -1.33 -2.13
CA LEU A 219 -11.81 -1.51 -0.69
C LEU A 219 -11.71 -0.15 0.01
N MET A 220 -10.63 0.57 -0.23
CA MET A 220 -10.40 1.87 0.42
C MET A 220 -11.43 2.91 0.01
N ASP A 221 -11.81 2.94 -1.27
CA ASP A 221 -12.89 3.78 -1.78
C ASP A 221 -14.25 3.45 -1.15
N LYS A 222 -14.46 2.22 -0.64
CA LYS A 222 -15.70 1.80 0.02
C LYS A 222 -15.68 2.13 1.52
N VAL A 223 -14.58 1.81 2.20
CA VAL A 223 -14.41 2.03 3.65
C VAL A 223 -14.30 3.53 3.95
N PHE A 224 -13.43 4.24 3.24
CA PHE A 224 -13.08 5.63 3.55
C PHE A 224 -13.67 6.65 2.57
N HIS A 225 -14.80 6.33 1.93
CA HIS A 225 -15.39 7.16 0.88
C HIS A 225 -15.65 8.62 1.29
N HIS A 226 -15.89 8.89 2.57
CA HIS A 226 -16.11 10.23 3.13
C HIS A 226 -14.83 10.94 3.60
N GLN A 227 -13.74 10.20 3.80
CA GLN A 227 -12.47 10.72 4.32
C GLN A 227 -11.44 10.92 3.20
N ILE A 228 -11.48 10.09 2.16
CA ILE A 228 -10.54 10.15 1.03
C ILE A 228 -10.65 11.50 0.31
N GLY A 229 -9.55 12.23 0.26
CA GLY A 229 -9.44 13.57 -0.32
C GLY A 229 -9.70 14.70 0.67
N ARG A 230 -10.26 14.42 1.85
CA ARG A 230 -10.46 15.41 2.93
C ARG A 230 -9.30 15.38 3.92
N ASN A 231 -9.25 14.36 4.76
CA ASN A 231 -8.22 14.14 5.78
C ASN A 231 -7.45 12.83 5.57
N LEU A 232 -7.78 12.06 4.53
CA LEU A 232 -7.08 10.84 4.17
C LEU A 232 -6.69 10.85 2.69
N GLU A 233 -5.44 10.52 2.40
CA GLU A 233 -4.99 10.17 1.06
C GLU A 233 -4.61 8.69 1.03
N VAL A 234 -5.05 7.99 0.00
CA VAL A 234 -4.76 6.58 -0.19
C VAL A 234 -4.00 6.44 -1.49
N TYR A 235 -2.79 5.89 -1.40
CA TYR A 235 -1.93 5.65 -2.54
C TYR A 235 -1.34 4.23 -2.50
N VAL A 236 -1.95 3.33 -3.25
CA VAL A 236 -1.48 1.94 -3.47
C VAL A 236 -1.42 1.09 -2.23
N ASP A 237 -0.32 1.19 -1.50
CA ASP A 237 0.00 0.39 -0.33
C ASP A 237 0.06 1.28 0.92
N ASP A 238 0.05 2.61 0.73
CA ASP A 238 0.18 3.60 1.80
C ASP A 238 -1.13 4.40 1.97
N MET A 239 -1.41 4.70 3.24
CA MET A 239 -2.48 5.60 3.67
C MET A 239 -1.84 6.75 4.45
N VAL A 240 -2.16 7.98 4.06
CA VAL A 240 -1.64 9.20 4.67
C VAL A 240 -2.81 9.96 5.27
N VAL A 241 -2.82 10.07 6.59
CA VAL A 241 -3.75 10.97 7.29
C VAL A 241 -3.13 12.34 7.31
N LYS A 242 -3.84 13.34 6.79
CA LYS A 242 -3.40 14.73 6.71
C LYS A 242 -4.41 15.65 7.35
N THR A 243 -3.93 16.76 7.88
CA THR A 243 -4.78 17.79 8.47
C THR A 243 -4.27 19.17 8.10
N ILE A 244 -5.17 20.17 8.11
CA ILE A 244 -4.81 21.57 7.85
C ILE A 244 -4.33 22.24 9.14
N SER A 245 -4.86 21.81 10.29
CA SER A 245 -4.51 22.34 11.60
C SER A 245 -3.87 21.27 12.47
N ALA A 246 -2.71 21.57 13.04
CA ALA A 246 -2.03 20.67 13.97
C ALA A 246 -2.93 20.25 15.15
N THR A 247 -3.89 21.09 15.56
CA THR A 247 -4.82 20.78 16.66
C THR A 247 -5.81 19.67 16.34
N ASP A 248 -6.07 19.44 15.06
CA ASP A 248 -7.15 18.55 14.59
C ASP A 248 -6.60 17.17 14.21
N HIS A 249 -5.28 17.03 14.09
CA HIS A 249 -4.64 15.79 13.65
C HIS A 249 -5.02 14.57 14.49
N ALA A 250 -5.08 14.72 15.81
CA ALA A 250 -5.48 13.62 16.69
C ALA A 250 -6.96 13.23 16.50
N SER A 251 -7.83 14.20 16.18
CA SER A 251 -9.24 13.94 15.91
C SER A 251 -9.42 13.29 14.53
N ASP A 252 -8.69 13.75 13.52
CA ASP A 252 -8.68 13.15 12.18
C ASP A 252 -8.16 11.70 12.24
N LEU A 253 -7.11 11.44 13.02
CA LEU A 253 -6.58 10.10 13.23
C LEU A 253 -7.58 9.19 13.96
N ALA A 254 -8.28 9.72 14.97
CA ALA A 254 -9.33 8.99 15.67
C ALA A 254 -10.50 8.65 14.74
N GLU A 255 -10.85 9.52 13.80
CA GLU A 255 -11.88 9.24 12.78
C GLU A 255 -11.47 8.14 11.81
N VAL A 256 -10.18 8.04 11.48
CA VAL A 256 -9.64 6.99 10.60
C VAL A 256 -9.63 5.61 11.29
N PHE A 257 -9.44 5.58 12.61
CA PHE A 257 -9.45 4.34 13.41
C PHE A 257 -10.85 3.84 13.79
N ALA A 258 -11.88 4.68 13.64
CA ALA A 258 -13.27 4.35 14.00
C ALA A 258 -13.97 3.47 12.95
#